data_AF-A0AAU9X0J8-F1
#
_entry.id   AF-A0AAU9X0J8-F1
#
_cell.length_a   1.000
_cell.length_b   1.000
_cell.length_c   1.000
_cell.angle_alpha   90.00
_cell.angle_beta   90.00
_cell.angle_gamma   90.00
#
_symmetry.space_group_name_H-M   'P 1'
#
loop_
_entity.id
_entity.type
_entity.pdbx_description
1 polymer ?
#
loop_
_entity_poly.entity_id
_entity_poly.type
_entity_poly.pdbx_seq_one_letter_code
_entity_poly.pdbx_strand_id
1 'polypeptide(L)'
;MNLDYSRLGAQEADCIQQLNKADPLHVSRTVHLFNVFSFEGHYCLVFELLRPRPLHQYFQDDKLKFIRKITFQLLQALGFLRRQNVIHADLKPENILFEEGDETKIKVVDFGNAIHWVHREVSLYYDEFELQTLLYRAPEVMFGVPFGPEIDIWSLGCIVAEVG
;
A
#
# COMPACT_ATOMS: atom_id res chain seq x y z
N MET A 1 4.20 -26.08 -1.42
CA MET A 1 2.93 -25.72 -0.76
C MET A 1 2.05 -25.06 -1.82
N ASN A 2 0.85 -25.57 -2.08
CA ASN A 2 -0.11 -24.85 -2.94
C ASN A 2 -0.59 -23.63 -2.15
N LEU A 3 -0.17 -22.44 -2.58
CA LEU A 3 -0.73 -21.19 -2.06
C LEU A 3 -2.22 -21.17 -2.38
N ASP A 4 -3.06 -21.06 -1.35
CA ASP A 4 -4.49 -20.83 -1.52
C ASP A 4 -4.70 -19.36 -1.85
N TYR A 5 -4.53 -19.02 -3.13
CA TYR A 5 -4.73 -17.67 -3.66
C TYR A 5 -6.14 -17.13 -3.38
N SER A 6 -7.12 -17.99 -3.15
CA SER A 6 -8.48 -17.57 -2.77
C SER A 6 -8.49 -16.99 -1.37
N ARG A 7 -7.71 -17.57 -0.45
CA ARG A 7 -7.62 -17.08 0.93
C ARG A 7 -6.89 -15.74 1.00
N LEU A 8 -5.76 -15.59 0.28
CA LEU A 8 -5.04 -14.33 0.21
C LEU A 8 -5.89 -13.23 -0.43
N GLY A 9 -6.56 -13.54 -1.55
CA GLY A 9 -7.47 -12.60 -2.21
C GLY A 9 -8.64 -12.19 -1.31
N ALA A 10 -9.18 -13.11 -0.49
CA ALA A 10 -10.24 -12.78 0.47
C ALA A 10 -9.75 -11.85 1.58
N GLN A 11 -8.54 -12.09 2.12
CA GLN A 11 -7.94 -11.22 3.14
C GLN A 11 -7.72 -9.79 2.62
N GLU A 12 -7.19 -9.66 1.40
CA GLU A 12 -7.03 -8.37 0.73
C GLU A 12 -8.38 -7.68 0.53
N ALA A 13 -9.38 -8.40 -0.01
CA ALA A 13 -10.71 -7.87 -0.24
C ALA A 13 -11.35 -7.36 1.06
N ASP A 14 -11.28 -8.13 2.14
CA ASP A 14 -11.82 -7.75 3.46
C ASP A 14 -11.15 -6.49 4.01
N CYS A 15 -9.82 -6.38 3.88
CA CYS A 15 -9.07 -5.19 4.26
C CYS A 15 -9.57 -3.96 3.50
N ILE A 16 -9.60 -4.01 2.16
CA ILE A 16 -9.98 -2.86 1.33
C ILE A 16 -11.46 -2.51 1.51
N GLN A 17 -12.35 -3.48 1.73
CA GLN A 17 -13.76 -3.20 2.05
C GLN A 17 -13.93 -2.43 3.36
N GLN A 18 -13.10 -2.71 4.37
CA GLN A 18 -13.09 -1.93 5.61
C GLN A 18 -12.58 -0.51 5.37
N LEU A 19 -11.49 -0.36 4.61
CA LEU A 19 -10.96 0.96 4.22
C LEU A 19 -11.99 1.78 3.44
N ASN A 20 -12.69 1.18 2.47
CA ASN A 20 -13.76 1.82 1.70
C ASN A 20 -14.88 2.36 2.61
N LYS A 21 -15.31 1.58 3.62
CA LYS A 21 -16.34 2.02 4.57
C LYS A 21 -15.87 3.19 5.43
N ALA A 22 -14.57 3.23 5.76
CA ALA A 22 -13.96 4.28 6.56
C ALA A 22 -13.61 5.55 5.75
N ASP A 23 -13.64 5.50 4.43
CA ASP A 23 -13.40 6.63 3.53
C ASP A 23 -14.59 6.91 2.57
N PRO A 24 -15.75 7.32 3.09
CA PRO A 24 -16.94 7.59 2.27
C PRO A 24 -16.79 8.79 1.32
N LEU A 25 -15.75 9.61 1.51
CA LEU A 25 -15.46 10.77 0.68
C LEU A 25 -14.36 10.52 -0.36
N HIS A 26 -13.75 9.33 -0.38
CA HIS A 26 -12.72 8.96 -1.34
C HIS A 26 -11.48 9.88 -1.30
N VAL A 27 -11.08 10.32 -0.09
CA VAL A 27 -9.95 11.25 0.11
C VAL A 27 -8.72 10.60 0.73
N SER A 28 -8.76 9.31 1.08
CA SER A 28 -7.67 8.62 1.77
C SER A 28 -6.43 8.41 0.91
N ARG A 29 -6.53 8.47 -0.42
CA ARG A 29 -5.49 8.04 -1.37
C ARG A 29 -5.22 6.54 -1.34
N THR A 30 -6.19 5.72 -0.92
CA THR A 30 -6.15 4.26 -1.10
C THR A 30 -7.05 3.85 -2.27
N VAL A 31 -6.73 2.73 -2.92
CA VAL A 31 -7.56 2.15 -3.97
C VAL A 31 -8.96 1.79 -3.49
N HIS A 32 -9.96 1.94 -4.35
CA HIS A 32 -11.32 1.49 -4.12
C HIS A 32 -11.62 0.17 -4.81
N LEU A 33 -12.05 -0.79 -4.00
CA LEU A 33 -12.65 -2.04 -4.46
C LEU A 33 -14.15 -1.86 -4.72
N PHE A 34 -14.59 -2.09 -5.95
CA PHE A 34 -15.99 -2.01 -6.36
C PHE A 34 -16.74 -3.33 -6.18
N ASN A 35 -16.09 -4.45 -6.50
CA ASN A 35 -16.76 -5.75 -6.48
C ASN A 35 -15.77 -6.89 -6.26
N VAL A 36 -16.29 -8.02 -5.76
CA VAL A 36 -15.56 -9.26 -5.52
C VAL A 36 -16.40 -10.42 -5.98
N PHE A 37 -15.83 -11.35 -6.75
CA PHE A 37 -16.53 -12.54 -7.22
C PHE A 37 -15.55 -13.68 -7.49
N SER A 38 -16.07 -14.89 -7.70
CA SER A 38 -15.27 -16.02 -8.18
C SER A 38 -15.70 -16.41 -9.58
N PHE A 39 -14.72 -16.67 -10.46
CA PHE A 39 -14.96 -17.09 -11.83
C PHE A 39 -13.94 -18.17 -12.22
N GLU A 40 -14.42 -19.33 -12.67
CA GLU A 40 -13.59 -20.46 -13.11
C GLU A 40 -12.49 -20.89 -12.11
N GLY A 41 -12.78 -20.81 -10.81
CA GLY A 41 -11.81 -21.16 -9.75
C GLY A 41 -10.82 -20.04 -9.41
N HIS A 42 -10.96 -18.86 -10.00
CA HIS A 42 -10.20 -17.67 -9.65
C HIS A 42 -11.01 -16.73 -8.75
N TYR A 43 -10.37 -16.20 -7.71
CA TYR A 43 -10.91 -15.14 -6.87
C TYR A 43 -10.57 -13.78 -7.51
N CYS A 44 -11.59 -13.00 -7.85
CA CYS A 44 -11.47 -11.80 -8.68
C CYS A 44 -11.89 -10.56 -7.91
N LEU A 45 -11.04 -9.53 -7.95
CA LEU A 45 -11.24 -8.23 -7.35
C LEU A 45 -11.41 -7.18 -8.46
N VAL A 46 -12.42 -6.33 -8.35
CA VAL A 46 -12.70 -5.26 -9.32
C VAL A 46 -12.44 -3.92 -8.66
N PHE A 47 -11.48 -3.16 -9.19
CA PHE A 47 -11.06 -1.88 -8.65
C PHE A 47 -11.45 -0.70 -9.55
N GLU A 48 -11.30 0.51 -9.02
CA GLU A 48 -11.18 1.70 -9.85
C GLU A 48 -10.00 1.61 -10.84
N LEU A 49 -10.16 2.20 -12.02
CA LEU A 49 -9.10 2.19 -13.03
C LEU A 49 -8.02 3.24 -12.68
N LEU A 50 -6.80 2.76 -12.50
CA LEU A 50 -5.61 3.57 -12.22
C LEU A 50 -4.53 3.32 -13.28
N ARG A 51 -3.59 4.26 -13.43
CA ARG A 51 -2.54 4.19 -14.44
C ARG A 51 -1.17 3.96 -13.79
N PRO A 52 -0.47 2.86 -14.12
CA PRO A 52 0.91 2.70 -13.73
C PRO A 52 1.78 3.65 -14.54
N ARG A 53 2.58 4.45 -13.84
CA ARG A 53 3.68 5.20 -14.45
C ARG A 53 4.84 5.30 -13.47
N PRO A 54 6.09 5.16 -13.94
CA PRO A 54 7.25 5.36 -13.09
C PRO A 54 7.25 6.79 -12.54
N LEU A 55 7.38 6.93 -11.21
CA LEU A 55 7.38 8.23 -10.55
C LEU A 55 8.48 9.16 -11.09
N HIS A 56 9.58 8.58 -11.58
CA HIS A 56 10.72 9.30 -12.15
C HIS A 56 10.47 9.91 -13.55
N GLN A 57 9.33 9.65 -14.20
CA GLN A 57 9.05 10.19 -15.55
C GLN A 57 8.41 11.59 -15.54
N TYR A 58 8.08 12.13 -14.36
CA TYR A 58 7.37 13.41 -14.20
C TYR A 58 8.26 14.66 -14.00
N PHE A 59 9.58 14.54 -14.20
CA PHE A 59 10.56 15.60 -13.91
C PHE A 59 10.66 16.72 -14.96
N GLN A 60 9.56 17.18 -15.56
CA GLN A 60 9.70 18.12 -16.69
C GLN A 60 10.00 19.58 -16.28
N ASP A 61 9.52 20.08 -15.13
CA ASP A 61 9.74 21.50 -14.78
C ASP A 61 10.06 21.82 -13.30
N ASP A 62 9.74 20.96 -12.32
CA ASP A 62 10.09 21.19 -10.91
C ASP A 62 10.04 19.88 -10.09
N LYS A 63 11.18 19.17 -10.08
CA LYS A 63 11.35 17.87 -9.39
C LYS A 63 11.00 17.95 -7.90
N LEU A 64 11.47 18.99 -7.21
CA LEU A 64 11.25 19.12 -5.76
C LEU A 64 9.77 19.37 -5.44
N LYS A 65 9.08 20.19 -6.24
CA LYS A 65 7.64 20.41 -6.09
C LYS A 65 6.83 19.15 -6.33
N PHE A 66 7.22 18.33 -7.31
CA PHE A 66 6.59 17.03 -7.56
C PHE A 66 6.81 16.07 -6.39
N ILE A 67 8.05 15.88 -5.94
CA ILE A 67 8.37 15.04 -4.77
C ILE A 67 7.54 15.47 -3.57
N ARG A 68 7.54 16.77 -3.22
CA ARG A 68 6.74 17.30 -2.11
C ARG A 68 5.25 16.96 -2.24
N LYS A 69 4.69 17.07 -3.45
CA LYS A 69 3.27 16.78 -3.71
C LYS A 69 2.94 15.28 -3.58
N ILE A 70 3.82 14.41 -4.07
CA ILE A 70 3.65 12.95 -3.92
C ILE A 70 3.83 12.53 -2.47
N THR A 71 4.88 13.00 -1.79
CA THR A 71 5.12 12.72 -0.36
C THR A 71 3.92 13.13 0.50
N PHE A 72 3.31 14.30 0.25
CA PHE A 72 2.13 14.73 0.98
C PHE A 72 0.94 13.77 0.80
N GLN A 73 0.71 13.28 -0.43
CA GLN A 73 -0.38 12.34 -0.71
C GLN A 73 -0.12 10.95 -0.12
N LEU A 74 1.13 10.47 -0.14
CA LEU A 74 1.51 9.23 0.53
C LEU A 74 1.34 9.34 2.04
N LEU A 75 1.73 10.46 2.65
CA LEU A 75 1.48 10.72 4.07
C LEU A 75 -0.02 10.80 4.39
N GLN A 76 -0.85 11.29 3.46
CA GLN A 76 -2.31 11.25 3.59
C GLN A 76 -2.82 9.80 3.66
N ALA A 77 -2.34 8.91 2.78
CA ALA A 77 -2.63 7.48 2.81
C ALA A 77 -2.17 6.82 4.10
N LEU A 78 -0.89 6.96 4.46
CA LEU A 78 -0.33 6.34 5.67
C LEU A 78 -1.00 6.85 6.95
N GLY A 79 -1.32 8.15 7.00
CA GLY A 79 -2.09 8.73 8.09
C GLY A 79 -3.49 8.14 8.21
N PHE A 80 -4.15 7.83 7.09
CA PHE A 80 -5.43 7.14 7.06
C PHE A 80 -5.30 5.68 7.52
N LEU A 81 -4.36 4.91 6.96
CA LEU A 81 -4.12 3.51 7.33
C LEU A 81 -3.82 3.36 8.82
N ARG A 82 -2.98 4.25 9.37
CA ARG A 82 -2.70 4.27 10.82
C ARG A 82 -3.97 4.44 11.66
N ARG A 83 -4.91 5.30 11.25
CA ARG A 83 -6.20 5.49 11.96
C ARG A 83 -7.11 4.27 11.86
N GLN A 84 -6.94 3.46 10.82
CA GLN A 84 -7.67 2.20 10.63
C GLN A 84 -6.93 0.99 11.20
N ASN A 85 -5.81 1.19 11.91
CA ASN A 85 -4.92 0.12 12.38
C ASN A 85 -4.51 -0.83 11.25
N VAL A 86 -4.10 -0.29 10.11
CA VAL A 86 -3.58 -1.06 8.98
C VAL A 86 -2.13 -0.68 8.73
N ILE A 87 -1.28 -1.68 8.55
CA ILE A 87 0.07 -1.58 8.00
C ILE A 87 0.01 -2.11 6.58
N HIS A 88 0.51 -1.38 5.59
CA HIS A 88 0.53 -1.84 4.20
C HIS A 88 1.56 -2.95 4.00
N ALA A 89 2.75 -2.80 4.60
CA ALA A 89 3.83 -3.78 4.62
C ALA A 89 4.41 -4.20 3.25
N ASP A 90 4.08 -3.49 2.18
CA ASP A 90 4.73 -3.62 0.86
C ASP A 90 4.63 -2.32 0.05
N LEU A 91 4.84 -1.18 0.72
CA LEU A 91 4.85 0.12 0.05
C LEU A 91 6.12 0.25 -0.80
N LYS A 92 5.93 0.45 -2.11
CA LYS A 92 6.98 0.57 -3.13
C LYS A 92 6.47 1.39 -4.33
N PRO A 93 7.33 1.90 -5.23
CA PRO A 93 6.91 2.69 -6.38
C PRO A 93 5.88 2.00 -7.26
N GLU A 94 5.96 0.68 -7.43
CA GLU A 94 5.01 -0.12 -8.22
C GLU A 94 3.60 -0.12 -7.62
N ASN A 95 3.49 0.08 -6.31
CA ASN A 95 2.23 0.10 -5.56
C ASN A 95 1.68 1.53 -5.39
N ILE A 96 2.18 2.49 -6.18
CA ILE A 96 1.72 3.87 -6.25
C ILE A 96 1.28 4.18 -7.67
N LEU A 97 -0.03 4.23 -7.90
CA LEU A 97 -0.61 4.46 -9.22
C LEU A 97 -1.26 5.85 -9.31
N PHE A 98 -1.40 6.35 -10.53
CA PHE A 98 -2.05 7.64 -10.79
C PHE A 98 -3.54 7.47 -11.06
N GLU A 99 -4.34 8.46 -10.64
CA GLU A 99 -5.74 8.56 -11.02
C GLU A 99 -5.87 8.76 -12.54
N GLU A 100 -6.90 8.16 -13.15
CA GLU A 100 -7.15 8.35 -14.57
C GLU A 100 -7.50 9.81 -14.89
N GLY A 101 -6.76 10.42 -15.83
CA GLY A 101 -6.94 11.81 -16.23
C GLY A 101 -6.31 12.86 -15.31
N ASP A 102 -5.73 12.47 -14.18
CA ASP A 102 -5.00 13.38 -13.27
C ASP A 102 -3.63 12.81 -12.91
N GLU A 103 -2.64 13.21 -13.68
CA GLU A 103 -1.24 12.80 -13.54
C GLU A 103 -0.55 13.34 -12.27
N THR A 104 -1.30 14.03 -11.41
CA THR A 104 -0.76 14.63 -10.19
C THR A 104 -1.34 14.04 -8.93
N LYS A 105 -2.37 13.20 -9.05
CA LYS A 105 -3.01 12.50 -7.95
C LYS A 105 -2.62 11.04 -7.97
N ILE A 106 -2.24 10.54 -6.81
CA ILE A 106 -1.85 9.14 -6.63
C ILE A 106 -2.80 8.41 -5.70
N LYS A 107 -2.82 7.10 -5.85
CA LYS A 107 -3.42 6.16 -4.90
C LYS A 107 -2.46 5.03 -4.63
N VAL A 108 -2.47 4.59 -3.37
CA VAL A 108 -1.78 3.40 -2.89
C VAL A 108 -2.64 2.18 -3.19
N VAL A 109 -2.02 1.15 -3.77
CA VAL A 109 -2.67 -0.09 -4.22
C VAL A 109 -1.97 -1.32 -3.62
N ASP A 110 -2.50 -2.51 -3.86
CA ASP A 110 -1.93 -3.81 -3.45
C ASP A 110 -1.86 -3.98 -1.92
N PHE A 111 -3.00 -4.38 -1.35
CA PHE A 111 -3.13 -4.63 0.09
C PHE A 111 -2.99 -6.13 0.42
N GLY A 112 -2.43 -6.93 -0.50
CA GLY A 112 -2.27 -8.38 -0.33
C GLY A 112 -1.37 -8.77 0.85
N ASN A 113 -0.43 -7.90 1.22
CA ASN A 113 0.47 -8.06 2.38
C ASN A 113 0.02 -7.23 3.60
N ALA A 114 -1.13 -6.56 3.54
CA ALA A 114 -1.54 -5.65 4.59
C ALA A 114 -1.80 -6.41 5.90
N ILE A 115 -1.31 -5.84 7.01
CA ILE A 115 -1.44 -6.40 8.36
C ILE A 115 -2.37 -5.53 9.16
N HIS A 116 -3.35 -6.15 9.82
CA HIS A 116 -4.16 -5.48 10.82
C HIS A 116 -3.35 -5.32 12.12
N TRP A 117 -3.14 -4.07 12.54
CA TRP A 117 -2.28 -3.70 13.66
C TRP A 117 -2.98 -3.90 15.00
N VAL A 118 -3.19 -5.17 15.34
CA VAL A 118 -3.57 -5.60 16.70
C VAL A 118 -2.37 -6.33 17.30
N HIS A 119 -2.02 -6.02 18.54
CA HIS A 119 -0.75 -6.45 19.16
C HIS A 119 -0.49 -7.97 19.12
N ARG A 120 -1.55 -8.81 19.07
CA ARG A 120 -1.42 -10.28 18.91
C ARG A 120 -1.21 -10.75 17.47
N GLU A 121 -1.69 -9.99 16.49
CA GLU A 121 -1.63 -10.35 15.08
C GLU A 121 -0.26 -9.99 14.52
N VAL A 122 0.26 -8.80 14.83
CA VAL A 122 1.56 -8.35 14.33
C VAL A 122 2.72 -9.20 14.84
N SER A 123 2.64 -9.72 16.07
CA SER A 123 3.68 -10.60 16.62
C SER A 123 3.86 -11.91 15.84
N LEU A 124 2.87 -12.33 15.04
CA LEU A 124 2.98 -13.52 14.19
C LEU A 124 3.96 -13.30 13.02
N TYR A 125 4.22 -12.04 12.68
CA TYR A 125 5.04 -11.64 11.53
C TYR A 125 6.48 -11.25 11.91
N TYR A 126 6.85 -11.27 13.20
CA TYR A 126 8.19 -10.84 13.63
C TYR A 126 9.31 -11.74 13.08
N ASP A 127 9.04 -13.02 12.83
CA ASP A 127 10.01 -13.94 12.22
C ASP A 127 9.89 -14.00 10.68
N GLU A 128 8.96 -13.25 10.07
CA GLU A 128 8.74 -13.23 8.63
C GLU A 128 9.70 -12.29 7.90
N PHE A 129 10.87 -12.82 7.55
CA PHE A 129 11.93 -12.11 6.83
C PHE A 129 11.56 -11.72 5.38
N GLU A 130 10.43 -12.18 4.83
CA GLU A 130 9.96 -11.80 3.49
C GLU A 130 8.97 -10.61 3.52
N LEU A 131 8.62 -10.10 4.70
CA LEU A 131 7.78 -8.93 4.84
C LEU A 131 8.46 -7.68 4.24
N GLN A 132 7.72 -6.89 3.46
CA GLN A 132 8.22 -5.80 2.60
C GLN A 132 9.19 -6.24 1.50
N THR A 133 9.09 -5.61 0.33
CA THR A 133 10.10 -5.68 -0.72
C THR A 133 11.47 -5.18 -0.21
N LEU A 134 12.55 -5.95 -0.47
CA LEU A 134 13.88 -5.78 0.15
C LEU A 134 14.44 -4.35 0.14
N LEU A 135 14.30 -3.62 -0.97
CA LEU A 135 14.83 -2.25 -1.11
C LEU A 135 14.12 -1.22 -0.23
N TYR A 136 12.89 -1.52 0.19
CA TYR A 136 12.02 -0.63 0.98
C TYR A 136 11.75 -1.19 2.38
N ARG A 137 12.45 -2.26 2.77
CA ARG A 137 12.25 -2.97 4.04
C ARG A 137 12.88 -2.23 5.20
N ALA A 138 12.13 -2.10 6.29
CA ALA A 138 12.58 -1.47 7.52
C ALA A 138 13.60 -2.34 8.26
N PRO A 139 14.57 -1.74 8.97
CA PRO A 139 15.60 -2.49 9.69
C PRO A 139 15.00 -3.39 10.77
N GLU A 140 13.96 -2.95 11.48
CA GLU A 140 13.27 -3.75 12.49
C GLU A 140 12.68 -5.05 11.92
N VAL A 141 12.19 -5.00 10.67
CA VAL A 141 11.73 -6.19 9.94
C VAL A 141 12.91 -7.07 9.54
N MET A 142 14.02 -6.48 9.05
CA MET A 142 15.23 -7.23 8.71
C MET A 142 15.84 -7.98 9.90
N PHE A 143 15.78 -7.39 11.09
CA PHE A 143 16.33 -7.97 12.31
C PHE A 143 15.33 -8.85 13.07
N GLY A 144 14.10 -8.99 12.59
CA GLY A 144 13.06 -9.78 13.24
C GLY A 144 12.69 -9.28 14.63
N VAL A 145 12.71 -7.96 14.83
CA VAL A 145 12.35 -7.34 16.11
C VAL A 145 10.95 -6.72 16.02
N PRO A 146 10.30 -6.41 17.16
CA PRO A 146 8.96 -5.85 17.15
C PRO A 146 8.85 -4.59 16.30
N PHE A 147 7.89 -4.58 15.38
CA PHE A 147 7.62 -3.47 14.48
C PHE A 147 6.15 -3.00 14.56
N GLY A 148 5.87 -1.86 13.95
CA GLY A 148 4.54 -1.25 13.86
C GLY A 148 4.32 -0.54 12.52
N PRO A 149 3.31 0.33 12.41
CA PRO A 149 3.03 1.10 11.19
C PRO A 149 4.20 1.96 10.70
N GLU A 150 5.20 2.19 11.54
CA GLU A 150 6.41 2.94 11.23
C GLU A 150 7.25 2.29 10.10
N ILE A 151 7.08 0.99 9.83
CA ILE A 151 7.76 0.31 8.71
C ILE A 151 7.35 0.89 7.35
N ASP A 152 6.10 1.36 7.21
CA ASP A 152 5.64 2.00 5.97
C ASP A 152 6.22 3.41 5.82
N ILE A 153 6.53 4.08 6.93
CA ILE A 153 7.23 5.37 6.93
C ILE A 153 8.68 5.19 6.47
N TRP A 154 9.33 4.10 6.86
CA TRP A 154 10.64 3.74 6.33
C TRP A 154 10.59 3.53 4.80
N SER A 155 9.64 2.72 4.31
CA SER A 155 9.45 2.51 2.88
C SER A 155 9.22 3.82 2.12
N LEU A 156 8.39 4.73 2.65
CA LEU A 156 8.19 6.06 2.10
C LEU A 156 9.51 6.86 2.02
N GLY A 157 10.36 6.79 3.05
CA GLY A 157 11.67 7.44 3.04
C GLY A 157 12.56 6.93 1.89
N CYS A 158 12.61 5.62 1.69
CA CYS A 158 13.32 5.00 0.57
C CYS A 158 12.77 5.46 -0.79
N ILE A 159 11.45 5.47 -0.96
CA ILE A 159 10.79 5.93 -2.19
C ILE A 159 11.17 7.39 -2.48
N VAL A 160 11.06 8.27 -1.47
CA VAL A 160 11.40 9.69 -1.62
C VAL A 160 12.87 9.91 -1.97
N ALA A 161 13.78 9.10 -1.41
CA ALA A 161 15.20 9.15 -1.74
C ALA A 161 15.48 8.67 -3.18
N GLU A 162 14.75 7.67 -3.68
CA GLU A 162 14.90 7.15 -5.05
C GLU A 162 14.42 8.15 -6.11
N VAL A 163 13.28 8.81 -5.87
CA VAL A 163 12.80 9.87 -6.77
C VAL A 163 13.51 11.21 -6.56
N GLY A 164 14.29 11.37 -5.48
CA GLY A 164 15.11 12.55 -5.13
C GLY A 164 16.20 12.87 -6.14
#